data_AF-A0A1J6HYE4-F1
#
_entry.id   AF-A0A1J6HYE4-F1
#
_cell.length_a   1.000
_cell.length_b   1.000
_cell.length_c   1.000
_cell.angle_alpha   90.00
_cell.angle_beta   90.00
_cell.angle_gamma   90.00
#
_symmetry.space_group_name_H-M   'P 1'
#
loop_
_entity.id
_entity.type
_entity.pdbx_description
1 polymer ?
#
loop_
_entity_poly.entity_id
_entity_poly.type
_entity_poly.pdbx_seq_one_letter_code
_entity_poly.pdbx_strand_id
1 'polypeptide(L)'
;MESITMGVPILAWPMHSEQPWNATLITDILEVGIQVTEQAHQMELVNSLTIDKVVNRLMVSKEGKEIRSRAEKLGREVWQSRNGGGVSQLELSSFTAHISR
;
A
#
# COMPACT_ATOMS: atom_id res chain seq x y z
N MET A 1 2.16 -5.87 0.48
CA MET A 1 2.83 -5.90 1.81
C MET A 1 4.27 -5.42 1.75
N GLU A 2 5.12 -5.97 0.87
CA GLU A 2 6.56 -5.62 0.79
C GLU A 2 6.80 -4.11 0.65
N SER A 3 6.12 -3.45 -0.29
CA SER A 3 6.23 -2.00 -0.49
C SER A 3 5.86 -1.20 0.77
N ILE A 4 4.79 -1.59 1.47
CA ILE A 4 4.35 -0.95 2.71
C ILE A 4 5.44 -1.09 3.78
N THR A 5 5.95 -2.30 4.00
CA THR A 5 7.04 -2.55 4.97
C THR A 5 8.30 -1.74 4.66
N MET A 6 8.60 -1.54 3.38
CA MET A 6 9.75 -0.73 2.93
C MET A 6 9.48 0.78 2.91
N GLY A 7 8.25 1.21 3.21
CA GLY A 7 7.87 2.61 3.18
C GLY A 7 7.80 3.21 1.77
N VAL A 8 7.61 2.38 0.75
CA VAL A 8 7.56 2.78 -0.66
C VAL A 8 6.10 2.95 -1.09
N PRO A 9 5.72 4.10 -1.70
CA PRO A 9 4.35 4.29 -2.18
C PRO A 9 4.04 3.42 -3.40
N ILE A 10 2.75 3.20 -3.68
CA ILE A 10 2.31 2.28 -4.74
C ILE A 10 1.49 3.02 -5.80
N LEU A 11 1.84 2.84 -7.08
CA LEU A 11 0.92 3.09 -8.19
C LEU A 11 0.06 1.83 -8.37
N ALA A 12 -1.17 1.86 -7.86
CA ALA A 12 -2.05 0.71 -7.85
C ALA A 12 -2.68 0.50 -9.23
N TRP A 13 -2.37 -0.64 -9.85
CA TRP A 13 -2.97 -1.08 -11.11
C TRP A 13 -3.54 -2.49 -10.94
N PRO A 14 -4.81 -2.62 -10.52
CA PRO A 14 -5.41 -3.93 -10.26
C PRO A 14 -5.73 -4.66 -11.57
N MET A 15 -5.49 -5.98 -11.59
CA MET A 15 -5.75 -6.86 -12.74
C MET A 15 -6.88 -7.86 -12.47
N HIS A 16 -6.88 -8.52 -11.30
CA HIS A 16 -7.88 -9.55 -10.96
C HIS A 16 -7.95 -9.86 -9.45
N SER A 17 -8.83 -10.79 -9.08
CA SER A 17 -9.03 -11.28 -7.71
C SER A 17 -9.32 -10.17 -6.71
N GLU A 18 -8.65 -10.16 -5.56
CA GLU A 18 -8.80 -9.15 -4.51
C GLU A 18 -8.03 -7.85 -4.80
N GLN A 19 -7.30 -7.75 -5.92
CA GLN A 19 -6.51 -6.57 -6.24
C GLN A 19 -7.31 -5.26 -6.31
N PRO A 20 -8.55 -5.22 -6.86
CA PRO A 20 -9.36 -4.00 -6.83
C PRO A 20 -9.62 -3.50 -5.41
N TRP A 21 -9.87 -4.40 -4.46
CA TRP A 21 -10.06 -4.07 -3.04
C TRP A 21 -8.76 -3.62 -2.39
N ASN A 22 -7.65 -4.28 -2.72
CA ASN A 22 -6.33 -3.87 -2.25
C ASN A 22 -5.95 -2.48 -2.80
N ALA A 23 -6.34 -2.14 -4.03
CA ALA A 23 -6.13 -0.82 -4.61
C ALA A 23 -6.87 0.25 -3.78
N THR A 24 -8.16 0.04 -3.49
CA THR A 24 -8.95 0.92 -2.61
C THR A 24 -8.33 1.03 -1.21
N LEU A 25 -7.88 -0.08 -0.62
CA LEU A 25 -7.18 -0.04 0.67
C LEU A 25 -5.92 0.85 0.60
N ILE A 26 -5.13 0.72 -0.45
CA ILE A 26 -3.88 1.47 -0.64
C ILE A 26 -4.14 2.96 -0.90
N THR A 27 -5.14 3.30 -1.71
CA THR A 27 -5.36 4.67 -2.20
C THR A 27 -6.30 5.48 -1.33
N ASP A 28 -7.39 4.86 -0.85
CA ASP A 28 -8.51 5.59 -0.24
C ASP A 28 -8.50 5.47 1.29
N ILE A 29 -7.95 4.37 1.82
CA ILE A 29 -7.92 4.11 3.27
C ILE A 29 -6.55 4.45 3.86
N LEU A 30 -5.49 3.84 3.31
CA LEU A 30 -4.12 4.06 3.80
C LEU A 30 -3.50 5.33 3.20
N GLU A 31 -4.00 5.79 2.05
CA GLU A 31 -3.52 6.96 1.32
C GLU A 31 -2.00 6.92 0.99
N VAL A 32 -1.46 5.72 0.80
CA VAL A 32 -0.03 5.46 0.50
C VAL A 32 0.21 5.16 -0.99
N GLY A 33 -0.76 5.44 -1.85
CA GLY A 33 -0.64 5.20 -3.28
C GLY A 33 -1.61 6.02 -4.13
N ILE A 34 -1.50 5.85 -5.44
CA ILE A 34 -2.38 6.45 -6.45
C ILE A 34 -2.87 5.35 -7.36
N GLN A 35 -4.17 5.32 -7.68
CA GLN A 35 -4.70 4.39 -8.66
C GLN A 35 -4.34 4.86 -10.07
N VAL A 36 -3.84 3.95 -10.92
CA VAL A 36 -3.42 4.28 -12.29
C VAL A 36 -4.61 4.50 -13.22
N THR A 37 -5.70 3.75 -13.02
CA THR A 37 -6.91 3.81 -13.84
C THR A 37 -8.14 4.00 -12.96
N GLU A 38 -9.25 4.48 -13.51
CA GLU A 38 -10.54 4.42 -12.81
C GLU A 38 -11.07 2.98 -12.79
N GLN A 39 -11.83 2.63 -11.74
CA GLN A 39 -12.34 1.26 -11.54
C GLN A 39 -13.18 0.74 -12.74
N ALA A 40 -13.85 1.64 -13.47
CA ALA A 40 -14.64 1.29 -14.66
C ALA A 40 -13.78 0.85 -15.87
N HIS A 41 -12.48 1.13 -15.86
CA HIS A 41 -11.57 0.96 -17.00
C HIS A 41 -10.43 -0.04 -16.72
N GLN A 42 -10.57 -0.93 -15.73
CA GLN A 42 -9.49 -1.84 -15.29
C GLN A 42 -8.97 -2.80 -16.38
N MET A 43 -9.76 -3.07 -17.42
CA MET A 43 -9.36 -3.94 -18.55
C MET A 43 -9.08 -3.17 -19.84
N GLU A 44 -9.12 -1.83 -19.81
CA GLU A 44 -8.90 -1.00 -20.99
C GLU A 44 -7.41 -0.66 -21.15
N LEU A 45 -7.01 -0.45 -22.40
CA LEU A 45 -5.63 -0.13 -22.74
C LEU A 45 -5.31 1.30 -22.27
N VAL A 46 -4.42 1.41 -21.28
CA VAL A 46 -4.01 2.71 -20.74
C VAL A 46 -2.91 3.30 -21.61
N ASN A 47 -3.12 4.52 -22.09
CA ASN A 47 -2.15 5.21 -22.92
C ASN A 47 -0.92 5.67 -22.10
N SER A 48 0.21 5.85 -22.79
CA SER A 48 1.48 6.26 -22.16
C SER A 48 1.43 7.64 -21.50
N LEU A 49 0.59 8.56 -22.01
CA LEU A 49 0.42 9.90 -21.43
C LEU A 49 -0.25 9.83 -20.05
N THR A 50 -1.20 8.92 -19.85
CA THR A 50 -1.81 8.67 -18.54
C THR A 50 -0.77 8.13 -17.57
N ILE A 51 0.07 7.19 -18.01
CA ILE A 51 1.17 6.65 -17.18
C ILE A 51 2.15 7.76 -16.79
N ASP A 52 2.59 8.57 -17.74
CA ASP A 52 3.50 9.68 -17.48
C ASP A 52 2.92 10.67 -16.48
N LYS A 53 1.62 11.00 -16.59
CA LYS A 53 0.93 11.89 -15.64
C LYS A 53 0.90 11.31 -14.23
N VAL A 54 0.52 10.03 -14.05
CA VAL A 54 0.43 9.45 -12.70
C VAL A 54 1.80 9.25 -12.06
N VAL A 55 2.82 8.91 -12.86
CA VAL A 55 4.21 8.84 -12.40
C VAL A 55 4.70 10.22 -11.97
N ASN A 56 4.51 11.25 -12.81
CA ASN A 56 4.90 12.62 -12.45
C ASN A 56 4.14 13.14 -11.23
N ARG A 57 2.83 12.85 -11.13
CA ARG A 57 2.02 13.18 -9.95
C ARG A 57 2.61 12.53 -8.70
N LEU A 58 2.93 11.23 -8.73
CA LEU A 58 3.50 10.55 -7.58
C LEU A 58 4.90 11.07 -7.24
N MET A 59 5.74 11.41 -8.22
CA MET A 59 7.16 11.70 -7.99
C MET A 59 7.44 13.19 -7.70
N VAL A 60 6.81 14.10 -8.44
CA VAL A 60 7.17 15.52 -8.47
C VAL A 60 6.20 16.41 -7.69
N SER A 61 4.92 16.06 -7.67
CA SER A 61 3.89 16.93 -7.08
C SER A 61 3.96 17.01 -5.55
N LYS A 62 3.34 18.05 -4.99
CA LYS A 62 3.19 18.21 -3.54
C LYS A 62 2.40 17.04 -2.93
N GLU A 63 1.32 16.63 -3.59
CA GLU A 63 0.52 15.47 -3.19
C GLU A 63 1.37 14.19 -3.17
N GLY A 64 2.18 13.96 -4.21
CA GLY A 64 3.10 12.82 -4.28
C GLY A 64 4.11 12.80 -3.13
N LYS A 65 4.59 13.97 -2.71
CA LYS A 65 5.46 14.10 -1.52
C LYS A 65 4.73 13.70 -0.23
N GLU A 66 3.47 14.10 -0.06
CA GLU A 66 2.65 13.73 1.09
C GLU A 66 2.38 12.21 1.13
N ILE A 67 2.05 11.62 -0.02
CA ILE A 67 1.87 10.17 -0.18
C ILE A 67 3.15 9.40 0.20
N ARG A 68 4.32 9.84 -0.29
CA ARG A 68 5.61 9.24 0.08
C ARG A 68 5.88 9.33 1.59
N SER A 69 5.62 10.49 2.18
CA SER A 69 5.79 10.68 3.63
C SER A 69 4.87 9.78 4.45
N ARG A 70 3.62 9.54 4.00
CA ARG A 70 2.71 8.59 4.64
C ARG A 70 3.20 7.16 4.50
N ALA A 71 3.65 6.76 3.31
CA ALA A 71 4.21 5.43 3.07
C ALA A 71 5.40 5.14 4.00
N GLU A 72 6.36 6.08 4.10
CA GLU A 72 7.50 5.96 5.01
C GLU A 72 7.08 5.83 6.49
N LYS A 73 6.06 6.60 6.92
CA LYS A 73 5.54 6.52 8.29
C LYS A 73 4.90 5.16 8.56
N LEU A 74 4.03 4.71 7.66
CA LEU A 74 3.36 3.41 7.78
C LEU A 74 4.37 2.26 7.78
N GLY A 75 5.41 2.32 6.95
CA GLY A 75 6.47 1.31 6.93
C GLY A 75 7.21 1.20 8.26
N ARG A 76 7.48 2.32 8.94
CA ARG A 76 8.06 2.31 10.30
C ARG A 76 7.12 1.68 11.32
N GLU A 77 5.82 1.98 11.27
CA GLU A 77 4.82 1.41 12.18
C GLU A 77 4.69 -0.12 11.99
N VAL A 78 4.66 -0.59 10.74
CA VAL A 78 4.65 -2.02 10.40
C VAL A 78 5.93 -2.72 10.84
N TRP A 79 7.08 -2.06 10.69
CA TRP A 79 8.35 -2.62 11.16
C TRP A 79 8.39 -2.76 12.68
N GLN A 80 7.90 -1.75 13.41
CA GLN A 80 7.80 -1.78 14.87
C GLN A 80 6.84 -2.86 15.37
N SER A 81 5.70 -3.06 14.71
CA SER A 81 4.71 -4.06 15.12
C SER A 81 5.20 -5.51 14.95
N ARG A 82 6.14 -5.75 14.02
CA ARG A 82 6.74 -7.07 13.74
C ARG A 82 7.91 -7.44 14.67
N ASN A 83 8.63 -6.45 15.18
CA ASN A 83 9.85 -6.69 15.95
C ASN A 83 9.60 -7.22 17.37
N GLY A 84 10.68 -7.58 18.07
CA GLY A 84 10.64 -8.03 19.46
C GLY A 84 9.82 -7.10 20.36
N GLY A 85 8.74 -7.59 20.95
CA GLY A 85 7.81 -6.82 21.77
C GLY A 85 6.72 -6.07 21.01
N GLY A 86 6.67 -6.18 19.67
CA GLY A 86 5.64 -5.60 18.83
C GLY A 86 4.32 -6.36 18.88
N VAL A 87 3.21 -5.66 18.64
CA VAL A 87 1.86 -6.20 18.76
C VAL A 87 1.64 -7.46 17.91
N SER A 88 2.11 -7.47 16.65
CA SER A 88 1.93 -8.64 15.78
C SER A 88 2.67 -9.88 16.29
N GLN A 89 3.84 -9.70 16.92
CA GLN A 89 4.59 -10.79 17.54
C GLN A 89 3.88 -11.31 18.79
N LEU A 90 3.36 -10.41 19.63
CA LEU A 90 2.63 -10.75 20.85
C LEU A 90 1.35 -11.53 20.54
N GLU A 91 0.58 -11.08 19.54
CA GLU A 91 -0.65 -11.78 19.11
C GLU A 91 -0.34 -13.18 18.57
N LEU A 92 0.72 -13.34 17.77
CA LEU A 92 1.14 -14.66 17.29
C LEU A 92 1.59 -15.57 18.44
N SER A 93 2.28 -15.02 19.43
CA SER A 93 2.71 -15.76 20.63
C SER A 93 1.51 -16.17 21.49
N SER A 94 0.51 -15.30 21.62
CA SER A 94 -0.75 -15.59 22.30
C SER A 94 -1.52 -16.70 21.60
N PHE A 95 -1.66 -16.62 20.27
CA PHE A 95 -2.32 -17.64 19.46
C PHE A 95 -1.63 -19.00 19.55
N THR A 96 -0.31 -19.05 19.42
CA THR A 96 0.46 -20.30 19.53
C THR A 96 0.33 -20.93 20.92
N ALA A 97 0.33 -20.13 21.98
CA ALA A 97 0.08 -20.61 23.34
C ALA A 97 -1.35 -21.16 23.52
N HIS A 98 -2.35 -20.55 22.89
CA HIS A 98 -3.74 -20.99 22.96
C HIS A 98 -3.96 -22.36 22.30
N ILE A 99 -3.37 -22.58 21.13
CA ILE A 99 -3.57 -23.83 20.35
C ILE A 99 -2.67 -24.99 20.83
N SER A 100 -1.65 -24.71 21.63
CA SER A 100 -0.73 -25.72 22.18
C SER A 100 -1.21 -26.29 23.52
N ARG A 101 -2.37 -25.86 24.00
CA ARG A 101 -3.01 -26.33 25.24
C ARG A 101 -3.95 -27.49 24.95
#